data_AF-I9ZF37-F1
#
_entry.id   AF-I9ZF37-F1
#
_cell.length_a   1.000
_cell.length_b   1.000
_cell.length_c   1.000
_cell.angle_alpha   90.00
_cell.angle_beta   90.00
_cell.angle_gamma   90.00
#
_symmetry.space_group_name_H-M   'P 1'
#
loop_
_entity.id
_entity.type
_entity.pdbx_description
1 polymer ?
#
loop_
_entity_poly.entity_id
_entity_poly.type
_entity_poly.pdbx_seq_one_letter_code
_entity_poly.pdbx_strand_id
1 'polypeptide(L)'
;MEFVRNSKELSEHSSPKNNEKLIKIMQTLKDGQNKDDLPESLRPKSGYTNTYAKMWWEKPAPTITRNFSTPSSSRCIHPRDSRALSIREGARLQSFPDNYKFYGSGSAKRLQIGNAVPPLLSVALAHAVFDFLRGKNV
;
A
#
# COMPACT_ATOMS: atom_id res chain seq x y z
N MET A 1 12.66 -10.18 -8.55
CA MET A 1 11.37 -10.52 -7.89
C MET A 1 11.53 -11.57 -6.80
N GLU A 2 12.45 -12.52 -6.92
CA GLU A 2 12.63 -13.62 -5.96
C GLU A 2 12.86 -13.18 -4.51
N PHE A 3 13.62 -12.10 -4.30
CA PHE A 3 13.80 -11.51 -2.96
C PHE A 3 12.48 -11.18 -2.26
N VAL A 4 11.53 -10.59 -2.98
CA VAL A 4 10.23 -10.18 -2.44
C VAL A 4 9.28 -11.38 -2.40
N ARG A 5 9.17 -12.11 -3.51
CA ARG A 5 8.25 -13.25 -3.68
C ARG A 5 8.91 -14.57 -3.26
N ASN A 6 9.23 -14.68 -1.97
CA ASN A 6 10.06 -15.76 -1.42
C ASN A 6 9.31 -16.75 -0.51
N SER A 7 7.98 -16.70 -0.46
CA SER A 7 7.15 -17.57 0.40
C SER A 7 6.02 -18.22 -0.40
N LYS A 8 5.71 -19.48 -0.07
CA LYS A 8 4.50 -20.19 -0.53
C LYS A 8 3.31 -19.98 0.40
N GLU A 9 3.55 -19.52 1.63
CA GLU A 9 2.52 -19.25 2.62
C GLU A 9 2.12 -17.77 2.61
N LEU A 10 0.81 -17.52 2.61
CA LEU A 10 0.24 -16.18 2.63
C LEU A 10 -0.11 -15.74 4.06
N SER A 11 0.59 -14.73 4.56
CA SER A 11 0.34 -14.12 5.87
C SER A 11 -0.15 -12.68 5.74
N GLU A 12 -0.90 -12.20 6.74
CA GLU A 12 -1.30 -10.78 6.88
C GLU A 12 -2.09 -10.21 5.69
N HIS A 13 -2.77 -11.07 4.93
CA HIS A 13 -3.60 -10.67 3.79
C HIS A 13 -5.08 -10.55 4.17
N SER A 14 -5.36 -9.63 5.09
CA SER A 14 -6.72 -9.25 5.47
C SER A 14 -6.86 -7.73 5.51
N SER A 15 -8.02 -7.24 5.06
CA SER A 15 -8.32 -5.80 4.98
C SER A 15 -9.25 -5.37 6.12
N PRO A 16 -9.20 -4.10 6.57
CA PRO A 16 -10.14 -3.61 7.57
C PRO A 16 -11.60 -3.77 7.14
N LYS A 17 -12.49 -4.01 8.10
CA LYS A 17 -13.93 -3.91 7.88
C LYS A 17 -14.30 -2.44 7.74
N ASN A 18 -15.12 -2.12 6.74
CA ASN A 18 -15.62 -0.78 6.49
C ASN A 18 -17.15 -0.76 6.63
N ASN A 19 -17.72 0.42 6.93
CA ASN A 19 -19.16 0.58 6.98
C ASN A 19 -19.79 0.49 5.58
N GLU A 20 -21.10 0.25 5.53
CA GLU A 20 -21.85 0.05 4.29
C GLU A 20 -21.70 1.20 3.30
N LYS A 21 -21.71 2.44 3.81
CA LYS A 21 -21.54 3.65 2.98
C LYS A 21 -20.19 3.65 2.26
N LEU A 22 -19.11 3.35 2.97
CA LEU A 22 -17.77 3.29 2.40
C LEU A 22 -17.64 2.10 1.43
N ILE A 23 -18.24 0.96 1.75
CA ILE A 23 -18.29 -0.18 0.82
C ILE A 23 -18.98 0.21 -0.49
N LYS A 24 -20.12 0.90 -0.41
CA LYS A 24 -20.86 1.38 -1.60
C LYS A 24 -20.05 2.36 -2.43
N ILE A 25 -19.31 3.26 -1.79
CA ILE A 25 -18.34 4.14 -2.47
C ILE A 25 -17.31 3.30 -3.22
N MET A 26 -16.65 2.35 -2.53
CA MET A 26 -15.60 1.51 -3.13
C MET A 26 -16.11 0.64 -4.29
N GLN A 27 -17.36 0.17 -4.23
CA GLN A 27 -18.02 -0.62 -5.28
C GLN A 27 -18.35 0.20 -6.52
N THR A 28 -18.65 1.50 -6.34
CA THR A 28 -19.06 2.39 -7.44
C THR A 28 -17.87 2.82 -8.29
N LEU A 29 -16.69 2.97 -7.65
CA LEU A 29 -15.48 3.41 -8.31
C LEU A 29 -14.92 2.32 -9.23
N LYS A 30 -14.43 2.72 -10.40
CA LYS A 30 -13.61 1.90 -11.29
C LYS A 30 -12.13 2.06 -10.99
N ASP A 31 -11.29 1.28 -11.68
CA ASP A 31 -9.82 1.38 -11.61
C ASP A 31 -9.37 2.84 -11.73
N GLY A 32 -8.51 3.29 -10.80
CA GLY A 32 -7.97 4.64 -10.82
C GLY A 32 -8.93 5.79 -10.51
N GLN A 33 -10.23 5.56 -10.39
CA GLN A 33 -11.21 6.60 -10.07
C GLN A 33 -11.11 7.06 -8.61
N ASN A 34 -11.59 8.28 -8.36
CA ASN A 34 -11.59 8.91 -7.06
C ASN A 34 -12.98 9.46 -6.69
N LYS A 35 -13.08 10.11 -5.54
CA LYS A 35 -14.34 10.63 -4.99
C LYS A 35 -15.11 11.56 -5.95
N ASP A 36 -14.41 12.27 -6.83
CA ASP A 36 -15.01 13.26 -7.73
C ASP A 36 -15.76 12.56 -8.89
N ASP A 37 -15.38 11.32 -9.23
CA ASP A 37 -16.06 10.45 -10.19
C ASP A 37 -17.36 9.81 -9.65
N LEU A 38 -17.65 9.96 -8.36
CA LEU A 38 -18.85 9.40 -7.74
C LEU A 38 -20.10 10.21 -8.11
N PRO A 39 -21.28 9.57 -8.14
CA PRO A 39 -22.55 10.28 -8.13
C PRO A 39 -22.66 11.23 -6.92
N GLU A 40 -23.32 12.38 -7.11
CA GLU A 40 -23.54 13.41 -6.08
C GLU A 40 -24.02 12.83 -4.74
N SER A 41 -24.91 11.84 -4.79
CA SER A 41 -25.52 11.19 -3.63
C SER A 41 -24.54 10.35 -2.78
N LEU A 42 -23.44 9.88 -3.37
CA LEU A 42 -22.41 9.07 -2.71
C LEU A 42 -21.14 9.86 -2.41
N ARG A 43 -21.00 11.06 -2.98
CA ARG A 43 -19.79 11.87 -2.88
C ARG A 43 -19.54 12.32 -1.42
N PRO A 44 -18.37 12.03 -0.84
CA PRO A 44 -17.96 12.58 0.44
C PRO A 44 -17.94 14.12 0.41
N LYS A 45 -18.46 14.76 1.47
CA LYS A 45 -18.53 16.24 1.58
C LYS A 45 -17.16 16.91 1.76
N SER A 46 -16.15 16.16 2.16
CA SER A 46 -14.80 16.65 2.41
C SER A 46 -13.75 15.57 2.08
N GLY A 47 -12.51 16.00 1.95
CA GLY A 47 -11.36 15.14 1.64
C GLY A 47 -10.54 15.69 0.48
N TYR A 48 -9.28 15.28 0.42
CA TYR A 48 -8.40 15.62 -0.70
C TYR A 48 -8.75 14.78 -1.93
N THR A 49 -8.34 15.23 -3.12
CA THR A 49 -8.55 14.49 -4.39
C THR A 49 -8.02 13.05 -4.35
N ASN A 50 -6.99 12.80 -3.53
CA ASN A 50 -6.39 11.48 -3.39
C ASN A 50 -7.05 10.61 -2.31
N THR A 51 -8.17 11.02 -1.72
CA THR A 51 -8.94 10.19 -0.77
C THR A 51 -10.16 9.56 -1.46
N TYR A 52 -10.66 8.48 -0.85
CA TYR A 52 -11.73 7.64 -1.39
C TYR A 52 -11.46 7.27 -2.86
N ALA A 53 -10.22 6.86 -3.14
CA ALA A 53 -9.75 6.59 -4.49
C ALA A 53 -9.18 5.18 -4.64
N LYS A 54 -9.53 4.53 -5.75
CA LYS A 54 -8.95 3.26 -6.19
C LYS A 54 -7.54 3.48 -6.71
N MET A 55 -6.64 2.57 -6.37
CA MET A 55 -5.34 2.49 -7.03
C MET A 55 -5.51 2.05 -8.49
N TRP A 56 -4.40 2.04 -9.22
CA TRP A 56 -4.33 1.60 -10.61
C TRP A 56 -3.61 0.25 -10.70
N TRP A 57 -3.97 -0.57 -11.69
CA TRP A 57 -3.16 -1.72 -12.06
C TRP A 57 -1.88 -1.32 -12.81
N GLU A 58 -2.00 -0.39 -13.77
CA GLU A 58 -0.95 -0.05 -14.72
C GLU A 58 -0.15 1.21 -14.34
N LYS A 59 -0.18 1.62 -13.05
CA LYS A 59 0.63 2.74 -12.55
C LYS A 59 1.31 2.37 -11.24
N PRO A 60 2.45 3.02 -10.91
CA PRO A 60 3.06 2.88 -9.60
C PRO A 60 2.08 3.16 -8.46
N ALA A 61 2.24 2.45 -7.35
CA ALA A 61 1.50 2.73 -6.14
C ALA A 61 1.82 4.15 -5.62
N PRO A 62 0.86 4.84 -4.99
CA PRO A 62 1.17 6.03 -4.23
C PRO A 62 2.06 5.67 -3.04
N THR A 63 2.68 6.67 -2.41
CA THR A 63 3.51 6.48 -1.22
C THR A 63 2.74 5.70 -0.14
N ILE A 64 3.31 4.58 0.28
CA ILE A 64 2.75 3.73 1.33
C ILE A 64 3.06 4.37 2.68
N THR A 65 2.10 5.15 3.19
CA THR A 65 2.17 5.78 4.52
C THR A 65 1.51 4.90 5.57
N ARG A 66 1.64 5.21 6.87
CA ARG A 66 0.91 4.49 7.95
C ARG A 66 -0.61 4.36 7.75
N ASN A 67 -1.21 5.20 6.89
CA ASN A 67 -2.64 5.23 6.59
C ASN A 67 -3.01 4.49 5.29
N PHE A 68 -2.15 3.62 4.76
CA PHE A 68 -2.41 2.84 3.54
C PHE A 68 -3.60 1.87 3.63
N SER A 69 -4.34 1.83 4.75
CA SER A 69 -5.59 1.09 4.87
C SER A 69 -6.79 1.98 5.20
N THR A 70 -6.64 3.29 5.07
CA THR A 70 -7.62 4.30 5.47
C THR A 70 -8.05 5.09 4.24
N PRO A 71 -9.11 4.66 3.52
CA PRO A 71 -9.55 5.31 2.28
C PRO A 71 -9.88 6.80 2.45
N SER A 72 -10.33 7.22 3.63
CA SER A 72 -10.61 8.64 3.91
C SER A 72 -9.35 9.51 4.02
N SER A 73 -8.16 8.91 4.05
CA SER A 73 -6.88 9.60 4.25
C SER A 73 -5.87 9.38 3.11
N SER A 74 -6.03 8.34 2.30
CA SER A 74 -5.11 8.05 1.19
C SER A 74 -5.77 7.26 0.06
N ARG A 75 -5.13 7.26 -1.12
CA ARG A 75 -5.51 6.41 -2.25
C ARG A 75 -5.00 5.01 -1.98
N CYS A 76 -5.84 4.22 -1.33
CA CYS A 76 -5.46 2.90 -0.88
C CYS A 76 -6.57 1.85 -1.07
N ILE A 77 -7.57 2.16 -1.90
CA ILE A 77 -8.59 1.16 -2.25
C ILE A 77 -7.99 0.26 -3.33
N HIS A 78 -8.15 -1.06 -3.18
CA HIS A 78 -7.64 -2.04 -4.13
C HIS A 78 -8.19 -1.75 -5.55
N PRO A 79 -7.36 -1.83 -6.60
CA PRO A 79 -7.77 -1.48 -7.97
C PRO A 79 -9.04 -2.23 -8.42
N ARG A 80 -9.10 -3.54 -8.15
CA ARG A 80 -10.24 -4.40 -8.48
C ARG A 80 -11.28 -4.52 -7.36
N ASP A 81 -10.84 -4.65 -6.12
CA ASP A 81 -11.71 -5.14 -5.03
C ASP A 81 -12.26 -3.95 -4.23
N SER A 82 -13.44 -4.12 -3.61
CA SER A 82 -14.08 -3.07 -2.80
C SER A 82 -13.59 -3.07 -1.36
N ARG A 83 -12.27 -2.90 -1.17
CA ARG A 83 -11.59 -2.92 0.12
C ARG A 83 -10.34 -2.05 0.09
N ALA A 84 -9.89 -1.59 1.25
CA ALA A 84 -8.57 -0.99 1.38
C ALA A 84 -7.45 -2.03 1.21
N LEU A 85 -6.20 -1.58 1.07
CA LEU A 85 -5.06 -2.49 1.05
C LEU A 85 -4.92 -3.28 2.36
N SER A 86 -4.52 -4.54 2.22
CA SER A 86 -4.11 -5.41 3.32
C SER A 86 -2.71 -5.04 3.83
N ILE A 87 -2.36 -5.54 5.02
CA ILE A 87 -1.01 -5.39 5.59
C ILE A 87 0.03 -5.98 4.63
N ARG A 88 -0.20 -7.20 4.13
CA ARG A 88 0.67 -7.85 3.14
C ARG A 88 0.81 -7.08 1.82
N GLU A 89 -0.26 -6.47 1.31
CA GLU A 89 -0.16 -5.66 0.09
C GLU A 89 0.71 -4.43 0.32
N GLY A 90 0.51 -3.70 1.42
CA GLY A 90 1.36 -2.57 1.81
C GLY A 90 2.83 -2.98 2.01
N ALA A 91 3.08 -4.11 2.68
CA ALA A 91 4.41 -4.65 2.86
C ALA A 91 5.10 -4.98 1.52
N ARG A 92 4.37 -5.60 0.59
CA ARG A 92 4.92 -5.97 -0.72
C ARG A 92 5.20 -4.74 -1.58
N LEU A 93 4.36 -3.72 -1.52
CA LEU A 93 4.61 -2.43 -2.18
C LEU A 93 5.82 -1.70 -1.59
N GLN A 94 6.08 -1.87 -0.29
CA GLN A 94 7.31 -1.45 0.39
C GLN A 94 8.49 -2.41 0.15
N SER A 95 8.38 -3.40 -0.74
CA SER A 95 9.41 -4.39 -1.06
C SER A 95 9.87 -5.30 0.09
N PHE A 96 9.05 -5.45 1.13
CA PHE A 96 9.31 -6.46 2.15
C PHE A 96 9.18 -7.87 1.58
N PRO A 97 10.07 -8.79 1.95
CA PRO A 97 9.92 -10.21 1.65
C PRO A 97 8.59 -10.77 2.19
N ASP A 98 8.03 -11.74 1.47
CA ASP A 98 6.76 -12.36 1.83
C ASP A 98 6.82 -13.15 3.13
N ASN A 99 8.00 -13.66 3.48
CA ASN A 99 8.26 -14.32 4.76
C ASN A 99 8.60 -13.35 5.91
N TYR A 100 8.69 -12.03 5.67
CA TYR A 100 8.96 -11.06 6.73
C TYR A 100 7.78 -11.00 7.72
N LYS A 101 8.08 -11.07 9.01
CA LYS A 101 7.10 -11.09 10.11
C LYS A 101 7.03 -9.72 10.78
N PHE A 102 5.82 -9.16 10.80
CA PHE A 102 5.51 -7.94 11.56
C PHE A 102 4.83 -8.31 12.87
N TYR A 103 5.14 -7.57 13.94
CA TYR A 103 4.65 -7.85 15.29
C TYR A 103 3.73 -6.74 15.81
N GLY A 104 2.84 -7.09 16.74
CA GLY A 104 1.89 -6.16 17.36
C GLY A 104 0.51 -6.12 16.69
N SER A 105 -0.28 -5.09 17.02
CA SER A 105 -1.62 -4.91 16.47
C SER A 105 -1.58 -4.56 14.97
N GLY A 106 -2.72 -4.70 14.28
CA GLY A 106 -2.81 -4.31 12.86
C GLY A 106 -2.43 -2.84 12.61
N SER A 107 -2.71 -1.92 13.54
CA SER A 107 -2.28 -0.53 13.43
C SER A 107 -0.77 -0.37 13.62
N ALA A 108 -0.18 -1.09 14.57
CA ALA A 108 1.27 -1.10 14.79
C ALA A 108 2.03 -1.65 13.57
N LYS A 109 1.54 -2.73 12.96
CA LYS A 109 2.11 -3.30 11.72
C LYS A 109 2.07 -2.30 10.57
N ARG A 110 0.95 -1.59 10.37
CA ARG A 110 0.84 -0.54 9.34
C ARG A 110 1.77 0.63 9.57
N LEU A 111 1.97 1.02 10.84
CA LEU A 111 2.94 2.04 11.21
C LEU A 111 4.37 1.62 10.87
N GLN A 112 4.75 0.38 11.20
CA GLN A 112 6.07 -0.19 10.85
C GLN A 112 6.29 -0.16 9.34
N ILE A 113 5.33 -0.66 8.56
CA ILE A 113 5.42 -0.71 7.09
C ILE A 113 5.47 0.69 6.49
N GLY A 114 4.60 1.60 6.95
CA GLY A 114 4.47 2.93 6.39
C GLY A 114 5.66 3.86 6.68
N ASN A 115 6.41 3.60 7.76
CA ASN A 115 7.58 4.39 8.14
C ASN A 115 8.91 3.75 7.68
N ALA A 116 8.87 2.52 7.15
CA ALA A 116 10.08 1.81 6.74
C ALA A 116 10.66 2.39 5.45
N VAL A 117 11.99 2.26 5.32
CA VAL A 117 12.68 2.38 4.03
C VAL A 117 12.48 1.07 3.26
N PRO A 118 12.12 1.09 1.96
CA PRO A 118 11.93 -0.13 1.19
C PRO A 118 13.20 -1.01 1.21
N PRO A 119 13.14 -2.30 1.57
CA PRO A 119 14.33 -3.16 1.63
C PRO A 119 15.13 -3.22 0.32
N LEU A 120 14.48 -3.21 -0.85
CA LEU A 120 15.20 -3.19 -2.13
C LEU A 120 16.03 -1.91 -2.33
N LEU A 121 15.54 -0.76 -1.84
CA LEU A 121 16.31 0.48 -1.86
C LEU A 121 17.52 0.38 -0.91
N SER A 122 17.33 -0.18 0.27
CA SER A 122 18.42 -0.41 1.24
C SER A 122 19.50 -1.35 0.68
N VAL A 123 19.11 -2.40 -0.05
CA VAL A 123 20.05 -3.31 -0.73
C VAL A 123 20.85 -2.57 -1.80
N ALA A 124 20.20 -1.77 -2.65
CA ALA A 124 20.88 -1.00 -3.68
C ALA A 124 21.88 0.00 -3.07
N LEU A 125 21.49 0.70 -2.00
CA LEU A 125 22.36 1.62 -1.28
C LEU A 125 23.56 0.89 -0.65
N ALA A 126 23.32 -0.27 -0.01
CA ALA A 126 24.39 -1.07 0.58
C ALA A 126 25.41 -1.53 -0.46
N HIS A 127 24.97 -1.94 -1.65
CA HIS A 127 25.88 -2.30 -2.75
C HIS A 127 26.71 -1.11 -3.22
N ALA A 128 26.10 0.06 -3.41
CA ALA A 128 26.83 1.27 -3.82
C ALA A 128 27.90 1.67 -2.79
N VAL A 129 27.56 1.64 -1.50
CA VAL A 129 28.52 1.89 -0.42
C VAL A 129 29.63 0.84 -0.40
N PHE A 130 29.29 -0.43 -0.59
CA PHE A 130 30.27 -1.52 -0.60
C PHE A 130 31.26 -1.41 -1.76
N ASP A 131 30.80 -1.08 -2.97
CA ASP A 131 31.66 -0.91 -4.13
C ASP A 131 32.60 0.30 -3.97
N PHE A 132 32.09 1.41 -3.41
CA PHE A 132 32.90 2.57 -3.05
C PHE A 132 34.01 2.20 -2.05
N LEU A 133 33.67 1.48 -0.98
CA LEU A 133 34.63 1.04 0.03
C LEU A 133 35.70 0.08 -0.53
N ARG A 134 35.45 -0.60 -1.65
CA ARG A 134 36.40 -1.49 -2.33
C ARG A 134 37.20 -0.80 -3.43
N GLY A 135 37.04 0.52 -3.61
CA GLY A 135 37.76 1.29 -4.63
C GLY A 135 37.35 0.94 -6.06
N LYS A 136 36.16 0.35 -6.25
CA LYS A 136 35.57 0.29 -7.59
C LYS A 136 35.01 1.67 -7.91
N ASN A 137 35.48 2.28 -9.00
CA ASN A 137 34.90 3.53 -9.47
C ASN A 137 33.40 3.30 -9.76
N VAL A 138 32.55 4.00 -9.02
CA VAL A 138 31.09 4.02 -9.19
C VAL A 138 30.73 4.82 -10.42
#